data_AF-A0A069DAZ7-F1
#
_entry.id   AF-A0A069DAZ7-F1
#
_cell.length_a   1.000
_cell.length_b   1.000
_cell.length_c   1.000
_cell.angle_alpha   90.00
_cell.angle_beta   90.00
_cell.angle_gamma   90.00
#
_symmetry.space_group_name_H-M   'P 1'
#
loop_
_entity.id
_entity.type
_entity.pdbx_description
1 polymer ?
#
loop_
_entity_poly.entity_id
_entity_poly.type
_entity_poly.pdbx_seq_one_letter_code
_entity_poly.pdbx_strand_id
1 'polypeptide(L)'
;MNYLLSLPCIIIINNGNMKLRKFFFLLAALSFSLVTQAQNYPKREFRAAWIQTVNGQFKGMSAEKLKQTLTNQLNSLQEAGINAIIFQVRPEADALYASKLEPWSRFLTGVQGQAPEPLWDPMQFMIDECHKRNMEFHAWINPYRVKTTLKSQLAPSHVYNIHPEWFVTYGDQLFFDPALPESRHHISMVVTDIVSRYDVDAIHMDDYFYPYPIKGLNFPDDASFARYGGGFDSRADWRRSNVNLLIKKIHETIRELKPWVKFGVSRSVFTVTRAVIRWEARLRHCKTTTTCMPMCYFGHVKDGLTTTYLSYIGRLDTLVPTTKHWSTGGQETPATVRCLSGNL
;
A
#
# COMPACT_ATOMS: atom_id res chain seq x y z
N MET A 1 -35.78 -11.40 44.80
CA MET A 1 -34.64 -12.32 45.03
C MET A 1 -33.42 -11.48 45.33
N ASN A 2 -33.04 -11.45 46.61
CA ASN A 2 -31.90 -10.72 47.15
C ASN A 2 -30.60 -11.43 46.76
N TYR A 3 -29.64 -10.71 46.18
CA TYR A 3 -28.24 -11.11 46.22
C TYR A 3 -27.45 -10.03 46.96
N LEU A 4 -27.35 -10.23 48.27
CA LEU A 4 -26.33 -9.66 49.14
C LEU A 4 -24.99 -10.24 48.69
N LEU A 5 -24.10 -9.41 48.15
CA LEU A 5 -22.68 -9.74 48.02
C LEU A 5 -21.88 -8.89 49.01
N SER A 6 -21.20 -9.65 49.86
CA SER A 6 -20.41 -9.30 51.03
C SER A 6 -19.32 -8.25 50.77
N LEU A 7 -19.26 -7.28 51.68
CA LEU A 7 -18.10 -6.42 51.90
C LEU A 7 -16.87 -7.28 52.27
N PRO A 8 -15.65 -6.90 51.82
CA PRO A 8 -14.45 -7.60 52.22
C PRO A 8 -14.12 -7.33 53.69
N CYS A 9 -13.84 -8.43 54.40
CA CYS A 9 -13.39 -8.45 55.79
C CYS A 9 -12.11 -7.61 55.94
N ILE A 10 -12.17 -6.56 56.77
CA ILE A 10 -11.00 -5.76 57.16
C ILE A 10 -10.15 -6.63 58.08
N ILE A 11 -9.04 -7.17 57.57
CA ILE A 11 -7.99 -7.76 58.39
C ILE A 11 -7.20 -6.61 59.03
N ILE A 12 -7.50 -6.31 60.29
CA ILE A 12 -6.70 -5.40 61.10
C ILE A 12 -5.42 -6.15 61.52
N ILE A 13 -4.35 -5.98 60.74
CA ILE A 13 -3.01 -6.40 61.18
C ILE A 13 -2.46 -5.32 62.11
N ASN A 14 -2.65 -5.53 63.40
CA ASN A 14 -2.00 -4.74 64.44
C ASN A 14 -0.68 -5.43 64.81
N ASN A 15 0.45 -4.95 64.28
CA ASN A 15 1.73 -5.05 64.99
C ASN A 15 2.74 -4.02 64.48
N GLY A 16 3.46 -3.47 65.45
CA GLY A 16 4.35 -2.32 65.32
C GLY A 16 5.58 -2.55 64.45
N ASN A 17 6.17 -1.44 64.00
CA ASN A 17 7.49 -1.34 63.37
C ASN A 17 7.69 -1.94 61.98
N MET A 18 6.69 -1.85 61.09
CA MET A 18 6.93 -1.96 59.65
C MET A 18 6.15 -0.93 58.80
N LYS A 19 6.02 0.32 59.25
CA LYS A 19 4.93 1.16 58.72
C LYS A 19 5.28 2.26 57.72
N LEU A 20 6.55 2.60 57.50
CA LEU A 20 6.88 3.65 56.51
C LEU A 20 7.69 3.12 55.32
N ARG A 21 8.77 2.38 55.56
CA ARG A 21 9.68 1.90 54.51
C ARG A 21 9.02 0.90 53.54
N LYS A 22 8.17 0.00 54.07
CA LYS A 22 7.41 -0.96 53.25
C LYS A 22 6.25 -0.31 52.51
N PHE A 23 5.66 0.75 53.06
CA PHE A 23 4.63 1.54 52.40
C PHE A 23 5.21 2.34 51.22
N PHE A 24 6.37 2.98 51.40
CA PHE A 24 7.13 3.60 50.30
C PHE A 24 7.56 2.61 49.23
N PHE A 25 7.97 1.38 49.61
CA PHE A 25 8.28 0.33 48.63
C PHE A 25 7.04 -0.14 47.85
N LEU A 26 5.87 -0.25 48.50
CA LEU A 26 4.62 -0.59 47.82
C LEU A 26 4.15 0.53 46.88
N LEU A 27 4.23 1.79 47.32
CA LEU A 27 3.93 2.96 46.49
C LEU A 27 4.89 3.07 45.31
N ALA A 28 6.20 2.89 45.55
CA ALA A 28 7.22 2.87 44.50
C ALA A 28 6.97 1.76 43.49
N ALA A 29 6.62 0.55 43.95
CA ALA A 29 6.27 -0.58 43.09
C ALA A 29 4.98 -0.34 42.29
N LEU A 30 3.93 0.25 42.89
CA LEU A 30 2.70 0.63 42.17
C LEU A 30 2.95 1.74 41.15
N SER A 31 3.81 2.73 41.46
CA SER A 31 4.22 3.74 40.48
C SER A 31 5.12 3.18 39.38
N PHE A 32 5.93 2.15 39.66
CA PHE A 32 6.74 1.47 38.65
C PHE A 32 5.85 0.67 37.67
N SER A 33 4.79 0.03 38.17
CA SER A 33 3.81 -0.70 37.36
C SER A 33 3.00 0.20 36.42
N LEU A 34 2.75 1.46 36.81
CA LEU A 34 2.05 2.44 35.97
C LEU A 34 2.96 3.03 34.86
N VAL A 35 4.27 3.05 35.07
CA VAL A 35 5.24 3.53 34.07
C VAL A 35 5.54 2.47 33.02
N THR A 36 5.35 1.18 33.33
CA THR A 36 5.65 0.05 32.42
C THR A 36 4.57 -0.25 31.35
N GLN A 37 3.47 0.50 31.29
CA GLN A 37 2.37 0.23 30.33
C GLN A 37 2.02 1.40 29.42
N ALA A 38 2.86 2.43 29.34
CA ALA A 38 2.79 3.42 28.26
C ALA A 38 3.55 2.91 27.02
N GLN A 39 3.15 1.75 26.47
CA GLN A 39 3.50 1.48 25.07
C GLN A 39 2.67 2.45 24.23
N ASN A 40 3.35 3.36 23.52
CA ASN A 40 2.75 4.28 22.55
C ASN A 40 2.18 3.47 21.37
N TYR A 41 1.05 2.79 21.57
CA TYR A 41 0.31 2.23 20.45
C TYR A 41 -0.36 3.36 19.68
N PRO A 42 -0.37 3.32 18.33
CA PRO A 42 -1.09 4.31 17.56
C PRO A 42 -2.57 4.29 17.97
N LYS A 43 -3.15 5.48 18.20
CA LYS A 43 -4.55 5.65 18.64
C LYS A 43 -5.56 4.93 17.74
N ARG A 44 -5.19 4.65 16.49
CA ARG A 44 -5.94 3.83 15.53
C ARG A 44 -4.96 2.93 14.78
N GLU A 45 -5.27 1.65 14.74
CA GLU A 45 -4.57 0.66 13.92
C GLU A 45 -5.03 0.78 12.46
N PHE A 46 -4.09 0.73 11.51
CA PHE A 46 -4.41 0.66 10.08
C PHE A 46 -4.75 -0.78 9.69
N ARG A 47 -5.97 -1.01 9.20
CA ARG A 47 -6.48 -2.33 8.78
C ARG A 47 -7.03 -2.20 7.38
N ALA A 48 -6.26 -2.64 6.40
CA ALA A 48 -6.59 -2.46 5.00
C ALA A 48 -6.86 -3.77 4.25
N ALA A 49 -7.57 -3.67 3.14
CA ALA A 49 -7.71 -4.75 2.17
C ALA A 49 -7.41 -4.25 0.75
N TRP A 50 -6.71 -5.06 -0.04
CA TRP A 50 -6.54 -4.79 -1.47
C TRP A 50 -7.71 -5.33 -2.27
N ILE A 51 -8.21 -4.50 -3.18
CA ILE A 51 -9.15 -4.90 -4.22
C ILE A 51 -8.46 -4.67 -5.56
N GLN A 52 -7.99 -5.78 -6.14
CA GLN A 52 -7.25 -5.79 -7.40
C GLN A 52 -8.18 -5.87 -8.61
N THR A 53 -7.83 -5.22 -9.71
CA THR A 53 -8.65 -5.17 -10.93
C THR A 53 -7.99 -5.95 -12.06
N VAL A 54 -6.65 -6.07 -12.04
CA VAL A 54 -5.83 -6.76 -13.05
C VAL A 54 -6.11 -8.27 -13.19
N ASN A 55 -6.74 -8.90 -12.20
CA ASN A 55 -7.12 -10.32 -12.28
C ASN A 55 -8.36 -10.56 -13.16
N GLY A 56 -9.01 -9.50 -13.64
CA GLY A 56 -10.18 -9.58 -14.50
C GLY A 56 -11.48 -9.90 -13.78
N GLN A 57 -11.52 -9.85 -12.44
CA GLN A 57 -12.73 -10.20 -11.66
C GLN A 57 -13.95 -9.32 -11.98
N PHE A 58 -13.74 -8.12 -12.54
CA PHE A 58 -14.80 -7.18 -12.90
C PHE A 58 -15.06 -7.09 -14.41
N LYS A 59 -14.27 -7.82 -15.22
CA LYS A 59 -14.24 -7.66 -16.67
C LYS A 59 -15.58 -8.07 -17.28
N GLY A 60 -16.23 -7.14 -17.99
CA GLY A 60 -17.49 -7.36 -18.71
C GLY A 60 -18.73 -7.35 -17.81
N MET A 61 -18.61 -7.02 -16.52
CA MET A 61 -19.79 -6.82 -15.66
C MET A 61 -20.55 -5.56 -16.07
N SER A 62 -21.89 -5.59 -15.96
CA SER A 62 -22.69 -4.36 -16.09
C SER A 62 -22.35 -3.38 -14.97
N ALA A 63 -22.63 -2.09 -15.18
CA ALA A 63 -22.42 -1.06 -14.18
C ALA A 63 -23.13 -1.39 -12.86
N GLU A 64 -24.39 -1.84 -12.94
CA GLU A 64 -25.20 -2.22 -11.78
C GLU A 64 -24.59 -3.41 -11.04
N LYS A 65 -24.17 -4.45 -11.78
CA LYS A 65 -23.58 -5.64 -11.19
C LYS A 65 -22.25 -5.31 -10.51
N LEU A 66 -21.41 -4.50 -11.14
CA LEU A 66 -20.12 -4.11 -10.56
C LEU A 66 -20.31 -3.26 -9.30
N LYS A 67 -21.22 -2.26 -9.33
CA LYS A 67 -21.58 -1.48 -8.14
C LYS A 67 -22.03 -2.38 -6.99
N GLN A 68 -22.95 -3.32 -7.27
CA GLN A 68 -23.43 -4.28 -6.26
C GLN A 68 -22.30 -5.16 -5.71
N THR A 69 -21.43 -5.70 -6.58
CA THR A 69 -20.28 -6.52 -6.17
C THR A 69 -19.35 -5.74 -5.25
N LEU A 70 -19.00 -4.50 -5.62
CA LEU A 70 -18.13 -3.64 -4.82
C LEU A 70 -18.78 -3.26 -3.48
N THR A 71 -20.06 -2.86 -3.46
CA THR A 71 -20.80 -2.59 -2.23
C THR A 71 -20.79 -3.80 -1.29
N ASN A 72 -21.03 -5.00 -1.81
CA ASN A 72 -21.02 -6.22 -1.01
C ASN A 72 -19.62 -6.52 -0.44
N GLN A 73 -18.56 -6.39 -1.24
CA GLN A 73 -17.19 -6.53 -0.77
C GLN A 73 -16.87 -5.53 0.36
N LEU A 74 -17.26 -4.27 0.20
CA LEU A 74 -17.06 -3.24 1.22
C LEU A 74 -17.82 -3.55 2.52
N ASN A 75 -19.07 -4.02 2.43
CA ASN A 75 -19.84 -4.43 3.61
C ASN A 75 -19.14 -5.56 4.37
N SER A 76 -18.73 -6.64 3.68
CA SER A 76 -18.04 -7.76 4.33
C SER A 76 -16.70 -7.35 4.95
N LEU A 77 -15.96 -6.45 4.28
CA LEU A 77 -14.71 -5.92 4.82
C LEU A 77 -14.96 -5.05 6.07
N GLN A 78 -16.04 -4.26 6.08
CA GLN A 78 -16.42 -3.45 7.24
C GLN A 78 -16.78 -4.32 8.44
N GLU A 79 -17.56 -5.38 8.22
CA GLU A 79 -17.91 -6.37 9.25
C GLU A 79 -16.65 -7.06 9.81
N ALA A 80 -15.63 -7.28 8.98
CA ALA A 80 -14.32 -7.80 9.39
C ALA A 80 -13.42 -6.77 10.10
N GLY A 81 -13.89 -5.53 10.27
CA GLY A 81 -13.18 -4.44 10.97
C GLY A 81 -12.16 -3.69 10.11
N ILE A 82 -12.12 -3.90 8.79
CA ILE A 82 -11.27 -3.13 7.87
C ILE A 82 -11.70 -1.65 7.89
N ASN A 83 -10.72 -0.76 7.88
CA ASN A 83 -10.92 0.68 7.93
C ASN A 83 -10.25 1.44 6.78
N ALA A 84 -9.64 0.73 5.83
CA ALA A 84 -9.09 1.31 4.62
C ALA A 84 -9.16 0.33 3.44
N ILE A 85 -9.40 0.84 2.24
CA ILE A 85 -9.47 0.07 1.01
C ILE A 85 -8.39 0.56 0.06
N ILE A 86 -7.56 -0.37 -0.41
CA ILE A 86 -6.52 -0.11 -1.41
C ILE A 86 -7.03 -0.65 -2.75
N PHE A 87 -7.68 0.22 -3.54
CA PHE A 87 -8.36 -0.16 -4.78
C PHE A 87 -7.47 0.13 -5.99
N GLN A 88 -7.28 -0.87 -6.85
CA GLN A 88 -6.42 -0.74 -8.03
C GLN A 88 -7.08 0.12 -9.13
N VAL A 89 -6.78 1.42 -9.14
CA VAL A 89 -7.36 2.37 -10.12
C VAL A 89 -6.58 2.44 -11.42
N ARG A 90 -5.29 2.05 -11.40
CA ARG A 90 -4.39 2.04 -12.58
C ARG A 90 -3.59 0.75 -12.68
N PRO A 91 -4.13 -0.31 -13.33
CA PRO A 91 -3.47 -1.61 -13.42
C PRO A 91 -2.37 -1.69 -14.49
N GLU A 92 -2.55 -1.10 -15.68
CA GLU A 92 -1.61 -1.22 -16.82
C GLU A 92 -1.56 0.04 -17.71
N ALA A 93 -1.28 1.20 -17.12
CA ALA A 93 -1.29 2.49 -17.84
C ALA A 93 -2.66 2.85 -18.44
N ASP A 94 -3.70 2.44 -17.73
CA ASP A 94 -5.11 2.63 -18.02
C ASP A 94 -5.88 2.98 -16.74
N ALA A 95 -7.10 3.48 -16.87
CA ALA A 95 -7.85 4.08 -15.78
C ALA A 95 -9.17 3.35 -15.50
N LEU A 96 -9.44 3.08 -14.23
CA LEU A 96 -10.78 2.74 -13.72
C LEU A 96 -11.54 3.98 -13.22
N TYR A 97 -11.32 5.10 -13.91
CA TYR A 97 -11.93 6.40 -13.66
C TYR A 97 -11.89 7.22 -14.95
N ALA A 98 -12.68 8.28 -15.04
CA ALA A 98 -12.67 9.13 -16.22
C ALA A 98 -11.37 9.94 -16.28
N SER A 99 -10.43 9.51 -17.13
CA SER A 99 -9.13 10.16 -17.33
C SER A 99 -9.03 10.83 -18.71
N LYS A 100 -8.33 11.96 -18.76
CA LYS A 100 -7.92 12.61 -20.01
C LYS A 100 -6.50 12.24 -20.44
N LEU A 101 -5.74 11.58 -19.56
CA LEU A 101 -4.33 11.22 -19.75
C LEU A 101 -4.16 9.77 -20.20
N GLU A 102 -5.03 8.88 -19.70
CA GLU A 102 -4.94 7.44 -19.94
C GLU A 102 -6.30 6.87 -20.36
N PRO A 103 -6.32 5.84 -21.22
CA PRO A 103 -7.57 5.25 -21.69
C PRO A 103 -8.29 4.48 -20.57
N TRP A 104 -9.60 4.28 -20.74
CA TRP A 104 -10.38 3.38 -19.89
C TRP A 104 -9.79 1.97 -19.84
N SER A 105 -9.81 1.36 -18.67
CA SER A 105 -9.21 0.05 -18.47
C SER A 105 -9.98 -1.07 -19.16
N ARG A 106 -9.24 -1.96 -19.83
CA ARG A 106 -9.82 -3.20 -20.39
C ARG A 106 -10.32 -4.16 -19.30
N PHE A 107 -9.94 -3.95 -18.05
CA PHE A 107 -10.45 -4.74 -16.92
C PHE A 107 -11.87 -4.36 -16.51
N LEU A 108 -12.44 -3.28 -17.08
CA LEU A 108 -13.86 -2.94 -16.96
C LEU A 108 -14.68 -3.57 -18.08
N THR A 109 -14.44 -3.16 -19.33
CA THR A 109 -15.31 -3.49 -20.49
C THR A 109 -14.81 -4.68 -21.31
N GLY A 110 -13.53 -5.04 -21.14
CA GLY A 110 -12.84 -6.00 -21.98
C GLY A 110 -12.00 -5.38 -23.09
N VAL A 111 -12.20 -4.11 -23.41
CA VAL A 111 -11.51 -3.37 -24.47
C VAL A 111 -10.92 -2.09 -23.89
N GLN A 112 -9.61 -1.89 -24.05
CA GLN A 112 -8.95 -0.68 -23.54
C GLN A 112 -9.43 0.55 -24.33
N GLY A 113 -9.70 1.65 -23.64
CA GLY A 113 -10.22 2.89 -24.20
C GLY A 113 -11.74 2.93 -24.34
N GLN A 114 -12.44 1.81 -24.19
CA GLN A 114 -13.90 1.78 -24.19
C GLN A 114 -14.44 2.15 -22.79
N ALA A 115 -15.22 3.22 -22.73
CA ALA A 115 -15.92 3.64 -21.51
C ALA A 115 -16.99 2.61 -21.10
N PRO A 116 -17.29 2.46 -19.80
CA PRO A 116 -18.41 1.65 -19.35
C PRO A 116 -19.75 2.24 -19.81
N GLU A 117 -20.74 1.38 -20.07
CA GLU A 117 -22.09 1.78 -20.48
C GLU A 117 -23.16 1.19 -19.53
N PRO A 118 -24.07 2.01 -18.96
CA PRO A 118 -24.11 3.47 -19.04
C PRO A 118 -22.85 4.11 -18.41
N LEU A 119 -22.47 5.30 -18.85
CA LEU A 119 -21.28 5.99 -18.34
C LEU A 119 -21.34 6.19 -16.82
N TRP A 120 -20.29 5.75 -16.13
CA TRP A 120 -20.07 5.99 -14.71
C TRP A 120 -18.57 5.94 -14.37
N ASP A 121 -18.21 6.50 -13.21
CA ASP A 121 -16.83 6.51 -12.71
C ASP A 121 -16.68 5.52 -11.53
N PRO A 122 -16.01 4.37 -11.72
CA PRO A 122 -15.84 3.37 -10.67
C PRO A 122 -15.01 3.84 -9.49
N MET A 123 -14.01 4.70 -9.71
CA MET A 123 -13.19 5.25 -8.63
C MET A 123 -14.00 6.22 -7.78
N GLN A 124 -14.78 7.12 -8.39
CA GLN A 124 -15.64 8.03 -7.64
C GLN A 124 -16.66 7.25 -6.81
N PHE A 125 -17.29 6.23 -7.39
CA PHE A 125 -18.22 5.36 -6.67
C PHE A 125 -17.57 4.69 -5.46
N MET A 126 -16.33 4.18 -5.61
CA MET A 126 -15.61 3.54 -4.52
C MET A 126 -15.23 4.52 -3.41
N ILE A 127 -14.84 5.76 -3.75
CA ILE A 127 -14.58 6.82 -2.76
C ILE A 127 -15.84 7.05 -1.93
N ASP A 128 -16.96 7.33 -2.60
CA ASP A 128 -18.24 7.62 -1.94
C ASP A 128 -18.68 6.46 -1.03
N GLU A 129 -18.58 5.22 -1.51
CA GLU A 129 -18.98 4.04 -0.74
C GLU A 129 -18.02 3.74 0.44
N CYS A 130 -16.73 4.00 0.31
CA CYS A 130 -15.78 3.87 1.42
C CYS A 130 -16.05 4.93 2.50
N HIS A 131 -16.22 6.19 2.11
CA HIS A 131 -16.45 7.30 3.04
C HIS A 131 -17.77 7.16 3.79
N LYS A 132 -18.85 6.69 3.15
CA LYS A 132 -20.12 6.33 3.81
C LYS A 132 -19.94 5.30 4.94
N ARG A 133 -18.92 4.45 4.83
CA ARG A 133 -18.57 3.39 5.80
C ARG A 133 -17.48 3.80 6.78
N ASN A 134 -17.06 5.07 6.74
CA ASN A 134 -15.93 5.57 7.51
C ASN A 134 -14.65 4.72 7.28
N MET A 135 -14.44 4.31 6.02
CA MET A 135 -13.23 3.68 5.53
C MET A 135 -12.43 4.68 4.70
N GLU A 136 -11.11 4.68 4.85
CA GLU A 136 -10.22 5.43 3.95
C GLU A 136 -10.19 4.77 2.55
N PHE A 137 -10.14 5.58 1.50
CA PHE A 137 -9.92 5.14 0.13
C PHE A 137 -8.50 5.48 -0.34
N HIS A 138 -7.73 4.44 -0.66
CA HIS A 138 -6.36 4.54 -1.16
C HIS A 138 -6.34 4.15 -2.64
N ALA A 139 -6.05 5.10 -3.52
CA ALA A 139 -5.95 4.87 -4.96
C ALA A 139 -4.63 4.15 -5.27
N TRP A 140 -4.72 2.86 -5.62
CA TRP A 140 -3.56 2.05 -5.98
C TRP A 140 -3.24 2.14 -7.47
N ILE A 141 -2.01 2.56 -7.74
CA ILE A 141 -1.44 2.65 -9.09
C ILE A 141 -0.25 1.71 -9.25
N ASN A 142 -0.19 1.01 -10.38
CA ASN A 142 1.03 0.39 -10.85
C ASN A 142 1.77 1.41 -11.73
N PRO A 143 3.01 1.87 -11.39
CA PRO A 143 3.64 2.97 -12.10
C PRO A 143 4.06 2.65 -13.53
N TYR A 144 4.72 1.52 -13.75
CA TYR A 144 5.42 1.29 -15.01
C TYR A 144 4.78 0.25 -15.90
N ARG A 145 3.88 -0.60 -15.40
CA ARG A 145 3.23 -1.62 -16.23
C ARG A 145 2.32 -0.97 -17.28
N VAL A 146 2.42 -1.46 -18.52
CA VAL A 146 1.62 -1.00 -19.67
C VAL A 146 0.89 -2.18 -20.32
N LYS A 147 1.54 -3.35 -20.41
CA LYS A 147 0.89 -4.59 -20.89
C LYS A 147 1.30 -5.76 -20.02
N THR A 148 0.32 -6.53 -19.54
CA THR A 148 0.59 -7.82 -18.88
C THR A 148 0.98 -8.93 -19.87
N THR A 149 0.62 -8.79 -21.14
CA THR A 149 0.98 -9.67 -22.26
C THR A 149 1.07 -8.84 -23.56
N LEU A 150 2.01 -9.13 -24.47
CA LEU A 150 2.11 -8.40 -25.74
C LEU A 150 0.90 -8.65 -26.67
N LYS A 151 0.10 -9.68 -26.38
CA LYS A 151 -1.14 -10.00 -27.11
C LYS A 151 -2.26 -9.00 -26.89
N SER A 152 -2.26 -8.27 -25.76
CA SER A 152 -3.29 -7.27 -25.50
C SER A 152 -3.16 -6.09 -26.47
N GLN A 153 -4.27 -5.55 -26.94
CA GLN A 153 -4.26 -4.37 -27.80
C GLN A 153 -4.29 -3.11 -26.95
N LEU A 154 -3.50 -2.11 -27.33
CA LEU A 154 -3.55 -0.78 -26.73
C LEU A 154 -4.61 0.04 -27.46
N ALA A 155 -5.33 0.89 -26.73
CA ALA A 155 -6.24 1.85 -27.34
C ALA A 155 -5.49 2.75 -28.33
N PRO A 156 -6.09 3.19 -29.44
CA PRO A 156 -5.44 4.11 -30.38
C PRO A 156 -4.94 5.40 -29.71
N SER A 157 -5.66 5.89 -28.69
CA SER A 157 -5.31 7.08 -27.90
C SER A 157 -4.24 6.86 -26.83
N HIS A 158 -3.74 5.63 -26.64
CA HIS A 158 -2.77 5.33 -25.59
C HIS A 158 -1.42 6.03 -25.86
N VAL A 159 -0.77 6.55 -24.81
CA VAL A 159 0.48 7.33 -24.90
C VAL A 159 1.62 6.60 -25.62
N TYR A 160 1.65 5.27 -25.58
CA TYR A 160 2.55 4.42 -26.38
C TYR A 160 2.52 4.72 -27.88
N ASN A 161 1.36 5.02 -28.45
CA ASN A 161 1.24 5.30 -29.87
C ASN A 161 1.74 6.71 -30.24
N ILE A 162 1.95 7.57 -29.23
CA ILE A 162 2.45 8.94 -29.39
C ILE A 162 3.95 8.99 -29.08
N HIS A 163 4.38 8.30 -28.03
CA HIS A 163 5.74 8.28 -27.50
C HIS A 163 6.28 6.85 -27.34
N PRO A 164 6.40 6.04 -28.41
CA PRO A 164 6.87 4.66 -28.30
C PRO A 164 8.27 4.56 -27.68
N GLU A 165 9.08 5.62 -27.77
CA GLU A 165 10.41 5.71 -27.18
C GLU A 165 10.42 5.74 -25.65
N TRP A 166 9.27 5.93 -25.00
CA TRP A 166 9.18 5.90 -23.53
C TRP A 166 9.10 4.48 -22.96
N PHE A 167 9.04 3.47 -23.82
CA PHE A 167 8.63 2.12 -23.43
C PHE A 167 9.69 1.07 -23.73
N VAL A 168 9.70 0.04 -22.90
CA VAL A 168 10.60 -1.11 -23.01
C VAL A 168 9.81 -2.41 -22.93
N THR A 169 10.09 -3.31 -23.86
CA THR A 169 9.54 -4.66 -23.89
C THR A 169 10.45 -5.60 -23.12
N TYR A 170 9.93 -6.31 -22.12
CA TYR A 170 10.68 -7.29 -21.35
C TYR A 170 9.91 -8.60 -21.22
N GLY A 171 10.42 -9.66 -21.85
CA GLY A 171 9.68 -10.90 -22.03
C GLY A 171 8.41 -10.67 -22.85
N ASP A 172 7.26 -11.13 -22.35
CA ASP A 172 5.94 -10.90 -22.96
C ASP A 172 5.25 -9.65 -22.39
N GLN A 173 5.98 -8.69 -21.82
CA GLN A 173 5.39 -7.53 -21.15
C GLN A 173 5.94 -6.21 -21.69
N LEU A 174 5.15 -5.15 -21.53
CA LEU A 174 5.53 -3.79 -21.91
C LEU A 174 5.49 -2.89 -20.68
N PHE A 175 6.51 -2.04 -20.54
CA PHE A 175 6.65 -1.12 -19.42
C PHE A 175 7.04 0.27 -19.91
N PHE A 176 6.69 1.31 -19.15
CA PHE A 176 7.45 2.56 -19.18
C PHE A 176 8.89 2.28 -18.76
N ASP A 177 9.87 2.89 -19.44
CA ASP A 177 11.24 2.88 -18.98
C ASP A 177 11.36 3.77 -17.72
N PRO A 178 11.70 3.21 -16.54
CA PRO A 178 11.82 3.99 -15.30
C PRO A 178 12.93 5.05 -15.35
N ALA A 179 13.92 4.88 -16.24
CA ALA A 179 15.06 5.79 -16.37
C ALA A 179 14.70 7.12 -17.03
N LEU A 180 13.65 7.15 -17.86
CA LEU A 180 13.30 8.34 -18.62
C LEU A 180 12.60 9.40 -17.74
N PRO A 181 13.08 10.66 -17.74
CA PRO A 181 12.38 11.78 -17.11
C PRO A 181 10.92 11.91 -17.56
N GLU A 182 10.65 11.65 -18.83
CA GLU A 182 9.33 11.75 -19.45
C GLU A 182 8.35 10.71 -18.87
N SER A 183 8.79 9.46 -18.70
CA SER A 183 8.01 8.43 -18.00
C SER A 183 7.62 8.88 -16.59
N ARG A 184 8.59 9.41 -15.83
CA ARG A 184 8.33 9.88 -14.46
C ARG A 184 7.40 11.09 -14.44
N HIS A 185 7.54 11.99 -15.42
CA HIS A 185 6.67 13.16 -15.56
C HIS A 185 5.22 12.74 -15.87
N HIS A 186 5.02 11.84 -16.83
CA HIS A 186 3.69 11.33 -17.18
C HIS A 186 3.01 10.66 -15.98
N ILE A 187 3.71 9.77 -15.26
CA ILE A 187 3.17 9.12 -14.05
C ILE A 187 2.82 10.16 -12.97
N SER A 188 3.66 11.19 -12.80
CA SER A 188 3.38 12.30 -11.89
C SER A 188 2.14 13.10 -12.30
N MET A 189 1.92 13.31 -13.60
CA MET A 189 0.72 13.97 -14.12
C MET A 189 -0.55 13.17 -13.84
N VAL A 190 -0.48 11.84 -13.96
CA VAL A 190 -1.59 10.95 -13.57
C VAL A 190 -1.90 11.07 -12.07
N VAL A 191 -0.87 11.12 -11.21
CA VAL A 191 -1.08 11.37 -9.78
C VAL A 191 -1.69 12.75 -9.53
N THR A 192 -1.21 13.80 -10.20
CA THR A 192 -1.79 15.15 -10.13
C THR A 192 -3.27 15.14 -10.48
N ASP A 193 -3.64 14.46 -11.57
CA ASP A 193 -5.03 14.35 -12.02
C ASP A 193 -5.93 13.68 -10.97
N ILE A 194 -5.48 12.54 -10.42
CA ILE A 194 -6.19 11.82 -9.34
C ILE A 194 -6.35 12.72 -8.10
N VAL A 195 -5.26 13.27 -7.59
CA VAL A 195 -5.25 14.00 -6.32
C VAL A 195 -6.01 15.32 -6.44
N SER A 196 -5.95 16.00 -7.58
CA SER A 196 -6.65 17.28 -7.77
C SER A 196 -8.16 17.11 -7.89
N ARG A 197 -8.64 16.05 -8.56
CA ARG A 197 -10.07 15.89 -8.87
C ARG A 197 -10.85 15.04 -7.87
N TYR A 198 -10.21 14.09 -7.21
CA TYR A 198 -10.90 13.13 -6.35
C TYR A 198 -10.54 13.31 -4.88
N ASP A 199 -11.47 12.96 -3.99
CA ASP A 199 -11.28 12.99 -2.54
C ASP A 199 -10.65 11.68 -2.03
N VAL A 200 -9.43 11.41 -2.49
CA VAL A 200 -8.66 10.24 -2.06
C VAL A 200 -8.00 10.48 -0.71
N ASP A 201 -7.93 9.48 0.15
CA ASP A 201 -7.20 9.55 1.42
C ASP A 201 -5.71 9.27 1.23
N ALA A 202 -5.36 8.49 0.20
CA ALA A 202 -3.98 8.18 -0.14
C ALA A 202 -3.78 7.79 -1.62
N ILE A 203 -2.54 7.95 -2.08
CA ILE A 203 -2.00 7.24 -3.24
C ILE A 203 -1.19 6.05 -2.75
N HIS A 204 -1.36 4.88 -3.37
CA HIS A 204 -0.66 3.66 -3.02
C HIS A 204 0.07 3.07 -4.25
N MET A 205 1.31 2.64 -4.08
CA MET A 205 2.06 1.86 -5.07
C MET A 205 2.34 0.46 -4.54
N ASP A 206 2.28 -0.54 -5.39
CA ASP A 206 2.70 -1.91 -5.06
C ASP A 206 4.21 -2.12 -5.31
N ASP A 207 4.63 -3.38 -5.45
CA ASP A 207 6.03 -3.78 -5.60
C ASP A 207 6.56 -3.80 -7.03
N TYR A 208 5.72 -3.51 -8.04
CA TYR A 208 6.13 -3.62 -9.43
C TYR A 208 6.80 -2.32 -9.91
N PHE A 209 8.10 -2.22 -9.61
CA PHE A 209 9.00 -1.21 -10.18
C PHE A 209 9.68 -1.73 -11.45
N TYR A 210 10.95 -2.15 -11.36
CA TYR A 210 11.55 -2.98 -12.40
C TYR A 210 10.99 -4.41 -12.30
N PRO A 211 10.69 -5.09 -13.43
CA PRO A 211 10.16 -6.45 -13.41
C PRO A 211 11.17 -7.45 -12.84
N TYR A 212 10.65 -8.58 -12.33
CA TYR A 212 11.49 -9.68 -11.84
C TYR A 212 12.38 -10.21 -12.97
N PRO A 213 13.68 -10.48 -12.72
CA PRO A 213 14.59 -10.95 -13.75
C PRO A 213 14.13 -12.26 -14.39
N ILE A 214 14.12 -12.29 -15.72
CA ILE A 214 13.94 -13.48 -16.55
C ILE A 214 15.33 -14.07 -16.81
N LYS A 215 15.50 -15.36 -16.50
CA LYS A 215 16.78 -16.06 -16.70
C LYS A 215 17.23 -15.95 -18.16
N GLY A 216 18.46 -15.46 -18.36
CA GLY A 216 19.05 -15.30 -19.69
C GLY A 216 18.59 -14.07 -20.47
N LEU A 217 17.73 -13.21 -19.89
CA LEU A 217 17.26 -11.99 -20.53
C LEU A 217 17.54 -10.76 -19.67
N ASN A 218 18.42 -9.89 -20.15
CA ASN A 218 18.70 -8.62 -19.52
C ASN A 218 17.54 -7.64 -19.76
N PHE A 219 17.21 -6.84 -18.75
CA PHE A 219 16.26 -5.74 -18.91
C PHE A 219 16.86 -4.71 -19.90
N PRO A 220 16.15 -4.31 -20.97
CA PRO A 220 16.71 -3.63 -22.12
C PRO A 220 16.80 -2.11 -21.91
N ASP A 221 17.59 -1.69 -20.92
CA ASP A 221 17.81 -0.28 -20.58
C ASP A 221 19.23 0.20 -20.94
N ASP A 222 19.90 -0.43 -21.91
CA ASP A 222 21.25 -0.07 -22.31
C ASP A 222 21.35 1.36 -22.83
N ALA A 223 20.44 1.77 -23.70
CA ALA A 223 20.40 3.13 -24.24
C ALA A 223 20.17 4.17 -23.12
N SER A 224 19.21 3.90 -22.24
CA SER A 224 18.90 4.76 -21.11
C SER A 224 20.03 4.80 -20.08
N PHE A 225 20.72 3.69 -19.84
CA PHE A 225 21.90 3.64 -18.97
C PHE A 225 23.07 4.42 -19.58
N ALA A 226 23.31 4.30 -20.89
CA ALA A 226 24.34 5.09 -21.57
C ALA A 226 24.05 6.59 -21.46
N ARG A 227 22.78 7.00 -21.54
CA ARG A 227 22.37 8.41 -21.51
C ARG A 227 22.29 9.00 -20.10
N TYR A 228 21.77 8.26 -19.14
CA TYR A 228 21.42 8.76 -17.80
C TYR A 228 22.14 8.04 -16.65
N GLY A 229 22.98 7.05 -16.95
CA GLY A 229 23.70 6.24 -15.95
C GLY A 229 24.96 6.89 -15.39
N GLY A 230 25.41 8.01 -15.96
CA GLY A 230 26.60 8.72 -15.50
C GLY A 230 26.54 9.04 -14.00
N GLY A 231 27.62 8.78 -13.28
CA GLY A 231 27.72 8.99 -11.83
C GLY A 231 27.31 7.81 -10.94
N PHE A 232 27.02 6.64 -11.52
CA PHE A 232 26.80 5.40 -10.78
C PHE A 232 27.85 4.34 -11.13
N ASP A 233 28.46 3.75 -10.10
CA ASP A 233 29.42 2.64 -10.25
C ASP A 233 28.73 1.31 -10.64
N SER A 234 27.41 1.23 -10.45
CA SER A 234 26.61 0.03 -10.70
C SER A 234 25.30 0.38 -11.37
N ARG A 235 24.97 -0.34 -12.45
CA ARG A 235 23.64 -0.28 -13.09
C ARG A 235 22.52 -0.61 -12.12
N ALA A 236 22.77 -1.47 -11.14
CA ALA A 236 21.76 -1.80 -10.13
C ALA A 236 21.47 -0.60 -9.21
N ASP A 237 22.49 0.17 -8.82
CA ASP A 237 22.30 1.40 -8.03
C ASP A 237 21.62 2.50 -8.85
N TRP A 238 21.98 2.63 -10.12
CA TRP A 238 21.30 3.53 -11.03
C TRP A 238 19.81 3.20 -11.18
N ARG A 239 19.44 1.93 -11.42
CA ARG A 239 18.03 1.49 -11.47
C ARG A 239 17.28 1.81 -10.17
N ARG A 240 17.91 1.59 -9.01
CA ARG A 240 17.34 1.98 -7.71
C ARG A 240 17.12 3.48 -7.61
N SER A 241 18.05 4.29 -8.12
CA SER A 241 17.93 5.75 -8.13
C SER A 241 16.75 6.22 -8.97
N ASN A 242 16.49 5.60 -10.12
CA ASN A 242 15.36 5.92 -10.99
C ASN A 242 14.01 5.74 -10.26
N VAL A 243 13.88 4.65 -9.50
CA VAL A 243 12.70 4.40 -8.64
C VAL A 243 12.58 5.47 -7.55
N ASN A 244 13.69 5.82 -6.88
CA ASN A 244 13.69 6.85 -5.85
C ASN A 244 13.29 8.23 -6.40
N LEU A 245 13.72 8.56 -7.62
CA LEU A 245 13.34 9.81 -8.29
C LEU A 245 11.83 9.88 -8.53
N LEU A 246 11.20 8.79 -8.97
CA LEU A 246 9.74 8.75 -9.13
C LEU A 246 9.03 8.90 -7.78
N ILE A 247 9.43 8.11 -6.77
CA ILE A 247 8.85 8.16 -5.41
C ILE A 247 8.94 9.58 -4.83
N LYS A 248 10.10 10.22 -4.95
CA LYS A 248 10.30 11.61 -4.51
C LYS A 248 9.37 12.56 -5.25
N LYS A 249 9.31 12.46 -6.59
CA LYS A 249 8.48 13.35 -7.42
C LYS A 249 6.99 13.24 -7.08
N ILE A 250 6.49 12.01 -6.89
CA ILE A 250 5.10 11.75 -6.50
C ILE A 250 4.83 12.31 -5.10
N HIS A 251 5.73 12.06 -4.14
CA HIS A 251 5.59 12.58 -2.79
C HIS A 251 5.50 14.11 -2.78
N GLU A 252 6.42 14.79 -3.48
CA GLU A 252 6.43 16.26 -3.60
C GLU A 252 5.13 16.77 -4.24
N THR A 253 4.69 16.13 -5.32
CA THR A 253 3.44 16.48 -6.02
C THR A 253 2.21 16.37 -5.12
N ILE A 254 2.07 15.28 -4.37
CA ILE A 254 0.95 15.10 -3.43
C ILE A 254 0.99 16.18 -2.33
N ARG A 255 2.18 16.45 -1.79
CA ARG A 255 2.38 17.43 -0.72
C ARG A 255 2.07 18.86 -1.18
N GLU A 256 2.39 19.20 -2.42
CA GLU A 256 2.08 20.51 -3.01
C GLU A 256 0.57 20.68 -3.23
N LEU A 257 -0.14 19.63 -3.63
CA LEU A 257 -1.57 19.70 -3.96
C LEU A 257 -2.50 19.54 -2.74
N LYS A 258 -2.32 18.46 -1.99
CA LYS A 258 -3.15 18.10 -0.83
C LYS A 258 -2.27 17.47 0.26
N PRO A 259 -1.60 18.27 1.12
CA PRO A 259 -0.65 17.78 2.12
C PRO A 259 -1.15 16.70 3.08
N TRP A 260 -2.47 16.57 3.25
CA TRP A 260 -3.11 15.56 4.10
C TRP A 260 -3.30 14.21 3.40
N VAL A 261 -3.25 14.16 2.07
CA VAL A 261 -3.29 12.90 1.30
C VAL A 261 -2.01 12.12 1.58
N LYS A 262 -2.16 10.85 1.97
CA LYS A 262 -1.04 9.99 2.32
C LYS A 262 -0.38 9.42 1.07
N PHE A 263 0.88 9.02 1.19
CA PHE A 263 1.57 8.29 0.13
C PHE A 263 2.14 6.98 0.68
N GLY A 264 1.71 5.85 0.09
CA GLY A 264 2.09 4.51 0.52
C GLY A 264 2.85 3.76 -0.57
N VAL A 265 3.87 3.00 -0.19
CA VAL A 265 4.56 2.06 -1.08
C VAL A 265 4.66 0.69 -0.42
N SER A 266 4.10 -0.32 -1.07
CA SER A 266 4.16 -1.72 -0.66
C SER A 266 5.30 -2.43 -1.38
N ARG A 267 6.23 -3.08 -0.66
CA ARG A 267 7.43 -3.71 -1.27
C ARG A 267 7.59 -5.15 -0.84
N SER A 268 8.09 -6.01 -1.74
CA SER A 268 8.55 -7.34 -1.36
C SER A 268 9.69 -7.28 -0.32
N VAL A 269 9.66 -8.16 0.68
CA VAL A 269 10.69 -8.26 1.74
C VAL A 269 12.08 -8.53 1.14
N PHE A 270 12.17 -9.15 -0.04
CA PHE A 270 13.44 -9.47 -0.69
C PHE A 270 14.07 -8.28 -1.42
N THR A 271 13.35 -7.16 -1.57
CA THR A 271 13.84 -5.94 -2.23
C THR A 271 14.19 -4.83 -1.24
N VAL A 272 14.33 -5.17 0.05
CA VAL A 272 14.65 -4.22 1.13
C VAL A 272 16.00 -3.57 0.86
N THR A 273 15.96 -2.34 0.35
CA THR A 273 17.16 -1.53 0.20
C THR A 273 17.38 -0.70 1.46
N ARG A 274 18.63 -0.68 1.96
CA ARG A 274 19.10 0.25 3.00
C ARG A 274 18.89 1.74 2.63
N ALA A 275 18.55 2.06 1.37
CA ALA A 275 18.39 3.42 0.87
C ALA A 275 17.03 4.04 1.27
N VAL A 276 15.93 3.29 1.17
CA VAL A 276 14.61 3.83 1.56
C VAL A 276 14.50 3.95 3.08
N ILE A 277 15.04 2.97 3.81
CA ILE A 277 15.11 3.02 5.27
C ILE A 277 15.97 4.21 5.75
N ARG A 278 17.05 4.54 5.03
CA ARG A 278 17.86 5.74 5.33
C ARG A 278 17.19 7.05 4.89
N TRP A 279 16.37 7.03 3.85
CA TRP A 279 15.55 8.17 3.44
C TRP A 279 14.47 8.47 4.49
N GLU A 280 13.75 7.45 5.01
CA GLU A 280 12.86 7.60 6.17
C GLU A 280 13.61 8.07 7.42
N ALA A 281 14.82 7.58 7.69
CA ALA A 281 15.62 8.03 8.83
C ALA A 281 16.01 9.53 8.75
N ARG A 282 16.22 10.08 7.54
CA ARG A 282 16.40 11.54 7.35
C ARG A 282 15.09 12.31 7.46
N LEU A 283 13.97 11.70 7.06
CA LEU A 283 12.65 12.30 7.18
C LEU A 283 12.11 12.33 8.61
N ARG A 284 12.71 11.65 9.60
CA ARG A 284 12.30 11.74 11.03
C ARG A 284 12.29 13.17 11.61
N HIS A 285 12.98 14.12 10.96
CA HIS A 285 12.94 15.53 11.35
C HIS A 285 11.75 16.30 10.73
N CYS A 286 11.04 15.70 9.78
CA CYS A 286 9.79 16.18 9.20
C CYS A 286 8.65 15.25 9.64
N LYS A 287 7.55 15.79 10.14
CA LYS A 287 6.33 15.02 10.44
C LYS A 287 5.71 14.51 9.11
N THR A 288 6.24 13.43 8.54
CA THR A 288 5.85 12.95 7.19
C THR A 288 4.71 11.93 7.22
N THR A 289 3.76 12.06 6.29
CA THR A 289 2.60 11.16 6.05
C THR A 289 2.89 9.99 5.09
N THR A 290 4.16 9.59 4.95
CA THR A 290 4.56 8.49 4.06
C THR A 290 4.65 7.18 4.82
N THR A 291 3.98 6.14 4.32
CA THR A 291 3.90 4.82 4.93
C THR A 291 4.55 3.78 4.03
N CYS A 292 5.55 3.05 4.53
CA CYS A 292 6.14 1.92 3.80
C CYS A 292 5.51 0.61 4.28
N MET A 293 5.12 -0.26 3.37
CA MET A 293 4.40 -1.51 3.69
C MET A 293 5.18 -2.73 3.19
N PRO A 294 6.02 -3.37 4.01
CA PRO A 294 6.71 -4.59 3.60
C PRO A 294 5.70 -5.75 3.46
N MET A 295 5.72 -6.39 2.29
CA MET A 295 4.89 -7.54 1.95
C MET A 295 5.53 -8.84 2.42
N CYS A 296 5.14 -9.27 3.62
CA CYS A 296 5.58 -10.50 4.25
C CYS A 296 4.69 -11.67 3.80
N TYR A 297 5.10 -12.35 2.72
CA TYR A 297 4.46 -13.58 2.26
C TYR A 297 5.15 -14.79 2.88
N PHE A 298 4.54 -15.37 3.90
CA PHE A 298 4.97 -16.67 4.42
C PHE A 298 3.76 -17.61 4.39
N GLY A 299 3.88 -18.73 3.68
CA GLY A 299 3.04 -19.89 3.99
C GLY A 299 3.37 -20.35 5.41
N HIS A 300 2.47 -21.07 6.08
CA HIS A 300 2.76 -21.66 7.40
C HIS A 300 4.06 -22.47 7.33
N VAL A 301 5.18 -21.87 7.74
CA VAL A 301 6.46 -22.55 7.94
C VAL A 301 6.63 -22.63 9.44
N LYS A 302 6.41 -23.84 9.97
CA LYS A 302 6.90 -24.24 11.28
C LYS A 302 8.40 -23.93 11.31
N ASP A 303 8.79 -23.23 12.37
CA ASP A 303 10.15 -23.13 12.90
C ASP A 303 11.14 -22.16 12.20
N GLY A 304 11.43 -21.05 12.89
CA GLY A 304 12.80 -20.54 13.01
C GLY A 304 13.17 -19.22 12.32
N LEU A 305 12.44 -18.74 11.31
CA LEU A 305 12.80 -17.51 10.59
C LEU A 305 12.16 -16.22 11.14
N THR A 306 11.32 -16.32 12.16
CA THR A 306 10.45 -15.23 12.63
C THR A 306 11.18 -14.19 13.50
N THR A 307 12.21 -14.57 14.23
CA THR A 307 12.75 -13.74 15.33
C THR A 307 13.71 -12.64 14.89
N THR A 308 14.56 -12.90 13.90
CA THR A 308 15.60 -11.94 13.48
C THR A 308 15.01 -10.72 12.76
N TYR A 309 13.90 -10.90 12.03
CA TYR A 309 13.32 -9.85 11.19
C TYR A 309 12.30 -8.96 11.92
N LEU A 310 11.53 -9.52 12.87
CA LEU A 310 10.65 -8.75 13.76
C LEU A 310 11.44 -7.71 14.58
N SER A 311 12.69 -8.00 14.94
CA SER A 311 13.58 -7.07 15.63
C SER A 311 13.95 -5.80 14.82
N TYR A 312 13.89 -5.87 13.48
CA TYR A 312 14.16 -4.75 12.58
C TYR A 312 12.90 -3.89 12.35
N ILE A 313 11.71 -4.51 12.34
CA ILE A 313 10.42 -3.84 12.20
C ILE A 313 10.13 -2.98 13.44
N GLY A 314 10.48 -3.44 14.64
CA GLY A 314 10.27 -2.71 15.90
C GLY A 314 11.10 -1.42 16.09
N ARG A 315 11.88 -0.98 15.08
CA ARG A 315 12.71 0.25 15.15
C ARG A 315 12.21 1.40 14.26
N LEU A 316 11.05 1.25 13.61
CA LEU A 316 10.52 2.20 12.63
C LEU A 316 9.01 2.43 12.87
N ASP A 317 8.62 3.69 13.12
CA ASP A 317 7.25 4.07 13.53
C ASP A 317 6.20 3.98 12.39
N THR A 318 6.60 3.73 11.14
CA THR A 318 5.76 3.83 9.93
C THR A 318 5.73 2.58 9.03
N LEU A 319 6.20 1.43 9.52
CA LEU A 319 6.12 0.16 8.79
C LEU A 319 4.85 -0.63 9.15
N VAL A 320 4.01 -0.92 8.15
CA VAL A 320 2.83 -1.79 8.30
C VAL A 320 3.12 -3.14 7.62
N PRO A 321 3.22 -4.26 8.35
CA PRO A 321 3.39 -5.57 7.73
C PRO A 321 2.12 -5.95 6.98
N THR A 322 2.27 -6.46 5.76
CA THR A 322 1.13 -6.85 4.93
C THR A 322 1.22 -8.30 4.52
N THR A 323 0.12 -9.03 4.70
CA THR A 323 -0.07 -10.40 4.21
C THR A 323 -0.98 -10.35 2.99
N LYS A 324 -0.54 -10.89 1.85
CA LYS A 324 -1.43 -11.17 0.71
C LYS A 324 -1.77 -12.65 0.73
N HIS A 325 -3.04 -12.97 0.70
CA HIS A 325 -3.50 -14.35 0.54
C HIS A 325 -3.81 -14.59 -0.94
N TRP A 326 -3.32 -15.69 -1.51
CA TRP A 326 -3.70 -16.16 -2.84
C TRP A 326 -4.67 -17.32 -2.66
N SER A 327 -5.93 -17.17 -3.09
CA SER A 327 -6.86 -18.29 -3.19
C SER A 327 -6.44 -19.16 -4.37
N THR A 328 -5.80 -20.31 -4.09
CA THR A 328 -5.67 -21.39 -5.07
C THR A 328 -6.91 -22.27 -4.98
N GLY A 329 -8.00 -21.83 -5.61
CA GLY A 329 -9.19 -22.65 -5.83
C GLY A 329 -10.48 -22.10 -5.23
N GLY A 330 -11.41 -21.72 -6.11
CA GLY A 330 -12.85 -21.98 -5.97
C GLY A 330 -13.68 -21.18 -4.98
N GLN A 331 -13.11 -20.49 -3.98
CA GLN A 331 -13.87 -19.54 -3.15
C GLN A 331 -13.06 -18.26 -2.90
N GLU A 332 -13.67 -17.14 -3.29
CA GLU A 332 -13.11 -15.80 -3.20
C GLU A 332 -13.25 -15.27 -1.77
N THR A 333 -12.13 -15.13 -1.06
CA THR A 333 -12.06 -14.32 0.16
C THR A 333 -11.13 -13.13 -0.09
N PRO A 334 -11.51 -11.90 0.29
CA PRO A 334 -10.64 -10.73 0.16
C PRO A 334 -9.33 -10.90 0.94
N ALA A 335 -8.21 -10.50 0.33
CA ALA A 335 -6.92 -10.48 1.02
C ALA A 335 -6.95 -9.44 2.16
N THR A 336 -6.78 -9.90 3.39
CA THR A 336 -6.85 -9.10 4.62
C THR A 336 -5.45 -8.75 5.11
N VAL A 337 -5.20 -7.46 5.42
CA VAL A 337 -4.04 -7.05 6.25
C VAL A 337 -4.45 -7.13 7.72
N ARG A 338 -3.73 -7.92 8.50
CA ARG A 338 -3.68 -7.74 9.95
C ARG A 338 -2.28 -7.30 10.35
N CYS A 339 -2.17 -6.19 11.07
CA CYS A 339 -0.97 -5.92 11.84
C CYS A 339 -0.89 -7.01 12.92
N LEU A 340 0.12 -7.88 12.83
CA LEU A 340 0.46 -8.75 13.96
C LEU A 340 1.17 -7.88 15.00
N SER A 341 0.41 -7.25 15.90
CA SER A 341 0.95 -6.78 17.17
C SER A 341 1.18 -8.02 18.04
N GLY A 342 2.32 -8.66 17.86
CA GLY A 342 2.72 -9.79 18.70
C GLY A 342 3.06 -9.32 20.10
N ASN A 343 2.24 -9.72 21.08
CA ASN A 343 2.75 -10.06 22.39
C ASN A 343 3.71 -11.25 22.22
N LEU A 344 4.96 -11.10 22.64
CA LEU A 344 5.84 -12.19 23.02
C LEU A 344 6.25 -11.98 24.47
#